data_AF-A0A183DII0-F1
#
_entry.id   AF-A0A183DII0-F1
#
_cell.length_a   1.000
_cell.length_b   1.000
_cell.length_c   1.000
_cell.angle_alpha   90.00
_cell.angle_beta   90.00
_cell.angle_gamma   90.00
#
_symmetry.space_group_name_H-M   'P 1'
#
loop_
_entity.id
_entity.type
_entity.pdbx_description
1 polymer ?
#
loop_
_entity_poly.entity_id
_entity_poly.type
_entity_poly.pdbx_seq_one_letter_code
_entity_poly.pdbx_strand_id
1 'polypeptide(L)'
;LYEVNISGLSGHWRAMRTFGEPLVNLRSITYKDMVNASEKALWYLFKPIGMNMQHVDLRGCRRFKGRCFRLFGDALENVRIIHH
;
A
#
# COMPACT_ATOMS: atom_id res chain seq x y z
N LEU A 1 2.05 14.73 5.25
CA LEU A 1 1.44 14.20 4.01
C LEU A 1 0.26 13.33 4.40
N TYR A 2 -0.93 13.58 3.85
CA TYR A 2 -2.17 12.84 4.17
C TYR A 2 -2.60 11.88 3.06
N GLU A 3 -2.34 12.25 1.80
CA GLU A 3 -2.61 11.43 0.63
C GLU A 3 -1.38 11.36 -0.29
N VAL A 4 -1.18 10.22 -0.95
CA VAL A 4 -0.14 10.07 -1.97
C VAL A 4 -0.56 9.08 -3.07
N ASN A 5 -0.20 9.40 -4.31
CA ASN A 5 -0.23 8.45 -5.41
C ASN A 5 1.20 8.07 -5.78
N ILE A 6 1.52 6.78 -5.61
CA ILE A 6 2.83 6.20 -5.90
C ILE A 6 2.79 5.19 -7.05
N SER A 7 1.72 5.21 -7.85
CA SER A 7 1.62 4.38 -9.05
C SER A 7 2.76 4.71 -10.01
N GLY A 8 3.34 3.68 -10.62
CA GLY A 8 4.55 3.79 -11.43
C GLY A 8 5.86 3.71 -10.64
N LEU A 9 5.84 3.81 -9.31
CA LEU A 9 7.04 3.63 -8.49
C LEU A 9 7.29 2.14 -8.23
N SER A 10 8.49 1.67 -8.56
CA SER A 10 8.92 0.31 -8.22
C SER A 10 10.24 0.35 -7.46
N GLY A 11 10.50 -0.67 -6.66
CA GLY A 11 11.69 -0.69 -5.82
C GLY A 11 11.78 -1.93 -4.96
N HIS A 12 12.98 -2.15 -4.42
CA HIS A 12 13.21 -3.22 -3.47
C HIS A 12 12.40 -2.97 -2.18
N TRP A 13 11.98 -4.04 -1.49
CA TRP A 13 11.12 -3.95 -0.30
C TRP A 13 11.69 -3.05 0.81
N ARG A 14 13.02 -2.93 0.91
CA ARG A 14 13.68 -2.02 1.85
C ARG A 14 13.39 -0.56 1.52
N ALA A 15 13.46 -0.18 0.24
CA ALA A 15 13.16 1.19 -0.19
C ALA A 15 11.68 1.53 0.06
N MET A 16 10.77 0.58 -0.19
CA MET A 16 9.34 0.76 0.10
C MET A 16 9.06 0.95 1.60
N ARG A 17 9.80 0.23 2.46
CA ARG A 17 9.73 0.44 3.91
C ARG A 17 10.19 1.85 4.29
N THR A 18 11.39 2.24 3.85
CA THR A 18 11.97 3.56 4.15
C THR A 18 11.11 4.70 3.62
N PHE A 19 10.44 4.50 2.47
CA PHE A 19 9.47 5.45 1.95
C PHE A 19 8.28 5.66 2.91
N GLY A 20 7.75 4.59 3.50
CA GLY A 20 6.59 4.67 4.40
C GLY A 20 6.91 5.19 5.80
N GLU A 21 8.12 4.96 6.32
CA GLU A 21 8.53 5.31 7.70
C GLU A 21 8.23 6.76 8.12
N PRO A 22 8.51 7.82 7.33
CA PRO A 22 8.19 9.20 7.72
C PRO A 22 6.72 9.58 7.55
N LEU A 23 5.89 8.73 6.92
CA LEU A 23 4.53 9.06 6.50
C LEU A 23 3.47 8.72 7.56
N VAL A 24 3.74 9.00 8.83
CA VAL A 24 2.88 8.63 9.97
C VAL A 24 1.46 9.20 9.92
N ASN A 25 1.29 10.34 9.24
CA ASN A 25 0.00 11.02 9.07
C ASN A 25 -0.71 10.65 7.77
N LEU A 26 -0.13 9.77 6.95
CA LEU A 26 -0.77 9.32 5.73
C LEU A 26 -2.06 8.57 6.09
N ARG A 27 -3.10 8.78 5.29
CA ARG A 27 -4.44 8.18 5.41
C ARG A 27 -4.92 7.59 4.09
N SER A 28 -4.46 8.15 2.96
CA SER A 28 -4.87 7.72 1.62
C SER A 28 -3.65 7.37 0.77
N ILE A 29 -3.68 6.21 0.12
CA ILE A 29 -2.64 5.80 -0.82
C ILE A 29 -3.23 5.17 -2.08
N THR A 30 -2.72 5.62 -3.23
CA THR A 30 -2.99 5.02 -4.53
C THR A 30 -1.72 4.35 -5.06
N TYR A 31 -1.81 3.05 -5.35
CA TYR A 31 -0.75 2.25 -5.92
C TYR A 31 -1.35 1.27 -6.95
N LYS A 32 -1.82 1.84 -8.06
CA LYS A 32 -2.58 1.13 -9.10
C LYS A 32 -1.71 0.67 -10.26
N ASP A 33 -2.19 -0.34 -10.99
CA ASP A 33 -1.60 -0.90 -12.20
C ASP A 33 -0.17 -1.45 -12.02
N MET A 34 0.20 -1.75 -10.77
CA MET A 34 1.50 -2.30 -10.42
C MET A 34 1.47 -3.83 -10.53
N VAL A 35 1.36 -4.33 -11.76
CA VAL A 35 1.17 -5.77 -12.08
C VAL A 35 2.23 -6.67 -11.42
N ASN A 36 3.47 -6.18 -11.32
CA ASN A 36 4.60 -6.90 -10.73
C ASN A 36 4.89 -6.52 -9.27
N ALA A 37 3.99 -5.81 -8.60
CA ALA A 37 4.13 -5.50 -7.19
C ALA A 37 4.28 -6.80 -6.39
N SER A 38 5.44 -6.95 -5.74
CA SER A 38 5.68 -8.12 -4.91
C SER A 38 4.91 -8.01 -3.60
N GLU A 39 4.39 -9.14 -3.13
CA GLU A 39 3.73 -9.26 -1.82
C GLU A 39 4.62 -8.74 -0.67
N LYS A 40 5.93 -8.99 -0.78
CA LYS A 40 6.91 -8.52 0.20
C LYS A 40 7.05 -7.00 0.17
N ALA A 41 7.12 -6.40 -1.01
CA ALA A 41 7.21 -4.95 -1.14
C ALA A 41 5.96 -4.26 -0.57
N LEU A 42 4.75 -4.75 -0.88
CA LEU A 42 3.50 -4.23 -0.32
C LEU A 42 3.44 -4.39 1.19
N TRP A 43 3.82 -5.55 1.73
CA TRP A 43 3.89 -5.76 3.17
C TRP A 43 4.78 -4.70 3.84
N TYR A 44 5.97 -4.46 3.30
CA TYR A 44 6.91 -3.51 3.90
C TYR A 44 6.56 -2.05 3.65
N LEU A 45 5.88 -1.72 2.55
CA LEU A 45 5.27 -0.42 2.31
C LEU A 45 4.24 -0.10 3.40
N PHE A 46 3.33 -1.03 3.68
CA PHE A 46 2.25 -0.82 4.62
C PHE A 46 2.64 -1.05 6.08
N LYS A 47 3.72 -1.79 6.37
CA LYS A 47 4.13 -2.07 7.75
C LYS A 47 4.24 -0.82 8.65
N PRO A 48 4.83 0.31 8.23
CA PRO A 48 4.91 1.51 9.06
C PRO A 48 3.63 2.37 9.10
N ILE A 49 2.73 2.24 8.12
CA ILE A 49 1.62 3.19 7.90
C ILE A 49 0.22 2.56 7.90
N GLY A 50 0.13 1.23 7.84
CA GLY A 50 -1.10 0.48 7.56
C GLY A 50 -2.19 0.72 8.61
N MET A 51 -1.81 0.79 9.89
CA MET A 51 -2.74 1.00 11.00
C MET A 51 -3.52 2.31 10.89
N ASN A 52 -2.99 3.28 10.15
CA ASN A 52 -3.57 4.60 10.00
C ASN A 52 -4.32 4.80 8.67
N MET A 53 -4.33 3.82 7.76
CA MET A 53 -4.94 3.96 6.45
C MET A 53 -6.47 4.02 6.54
N GLN A 54 -7.06 4.98 5.83
CA GLN A 54 -8.50 5.12 5.58
C GLN A 54 -8.84 4.68 4.15
N HIS A 55 -8.01 5.03 3.16
CA HIS A 55 -8.25 4.74 1.76
C HIS A 55 -7.04 4.08 1.11
N VAL A 56 -7.24 2.91 0.52
CA VAL A 56 -6.20 2.15 -0.15
C VAL A 56 -6.68 1.72 -1.53
N ASP A 57 -6.06 2.22 -2.59
CA ASP A 57 -6.35 1.80 -3.97
C ASP A 57 -5.19 0.97 -4.55
N LEU A 58 -5.44 -0.33 -4.72
CA LEU A 58 -4.51 -1.32 -5.27
C LEU A 58 -5.03 -1.95 -6.57
N ARG A 59 -5.99 -1.31 -7.26
CA ARG A 59 -6.54 -1.83 -8.52
C ARG A 59 -5.43 -2.07 -9.55
N GLY A 60 -5.49 -3.18 -10.27
CA GLY A 60 -4.47 -3.53 -11.26
C GLY A 60 -3.18 -4.15 -10.67
N CYS A 61 -3.03 -4.27 -9.34
CA CYS A 61 -2.01 -5.11 -8.74
C CYS A 61 -2.43 -6.59 -8.84
N ARG A 62 -1.96 -7.32 -9.85
CA ARG A 62 -2.46 -8.67 -10.16
C ARG A 62 -1.80 -9.83 -9.40
N ARG A 63 -0.61 -9.63 -8.84
CA ARG A 63 0.23 -10.73 -8.29
C ARG A 63 0.29 -10.80 -6.77
N PHE A 64 -0.43 -9.95 -6.07
CA PHE A 64 -0.42 -9.92 -4.60
C PHE A 64 -1.56 -10.77 -4.03
N LYS A 65 -1.30 -11.45 -2.92
CA LYS A 65 -2.20 -12.40 -2.24
C LYS A 65 -2.95 -11.78 -1.06
N GLY A 66 -2.84 -10.46 -0.87
CA GLY A 66 -3.56 -9.74 0.18
C GLY A 66 -3.04 -9.91 1.61
N ARG A 67 -1.82 -10.44 1.85
CA ARG A 67 -1.31 -10.59 3.23
C ARG A 67 -1.14 -9.24 3.92
N CYS A 68 -0.81 -8.18 3.17
CA CYS A 68 -0.68 -6.83 3.69
C CYS A 68 -1.99 -6.26 4.27
N PHE A 69 -3.16 -6.82 3.95
CA PHE A 69 -4.43 -6.36 4.51
C PHE A 69 -4.52 -6.52 6.03
N ARG A 70 -3.77 -7.49 6.59
CA ARG A 70 -3.65 -7.68 8.04
C ARG A 70 -2.91 -6.53 8.75
N LEU A 71 -2.32 -5.61 7.99
CA LEU A 71 -1.62 -4.44 8.53
C LEU A 71 -2.55 -3.23 8.66
N PHE A 72 -3.78 -3.30 8.16
CA PHE A 72 -4.76 -2.23 8.26
C PHE A 72 -5.52 -2.32 9.58
N GLY A 73 -5.73 -1.17 10.21
CA GLY A 73 -6.47 -1.04 11.46
C GLY A 73 -7.92 -0.61 11.25
N ASP A 74 -8.60 -0.31 12.36
CA ASP A 74 -10.02 0.05 12.38
C ASP A 74 -10.36 1.38 11.69
N ALA A 75 -9.34 2.19 11.38
CA ALA A 75 -9.50 3.43 10.63
C ALA A 75 -9.80 3.19 9.12
N LEU A 76 -9.71 1.95 8.65
CA LEU A 76 -9.87 1.63 7.24
C LEU A 76 -11.33 1.76 6.78
N GLU A 77 -11.57 2.66 5.84
CA GLU A 77 -12.90 2.95 5.30
C GLU A 77 -13.10 2.35 3.90
N ASN A 78 -12.05 2.33 3.07
CA ASN A 78 -12.14 1.88 1.69
C ASN A 78 -10.88 1.15 1.22
N VAL A 79 -11.05 -0.06 0.67
CA VAL A 79 -10.01 -0.77 -0.08
C VAL A 79 -10.54 -1.09 -1.47
N ARG A 80 -9.85 -0.58 -2.49
CA ARG A 80 -10.16 -0.86 -3.89
C ARG A 80 -9.18 -1.88 -4.44
N ILE A 81 -9.69 -3.05 -4.78
CA ILE A 81 -8.96 -4.12 -5.44
C ILE A 81 -9.81 -4.63 -6.59
N ILE A 82 -9.18 -4.96 -7.72
CA ILE A 82 -9.84 -5.69 -8.82
C ILE A 82 -8.91 -6.84 -9.17
N HIS A 83 -9.35 -8.07 -8.86
CA HIS A 83 -8.80 -9.30 -9.41
C HIS A 83 -9.60 -9.62 -10.67
N HIS A 84 -8.92 -9.66 -11.83
CA HIS A 84 -9.40 -10.39 -13.00
C HIS A 84 -8.67 -11.72 -13.04
#